data_AF-A0A7J7UAD8-F1
#
_entry.id   AF-A0A7J7UAD8-F1
#
_cell.length_a   1.000
_cell.length_b   1.000
_cell.length_c   1.000
_cell.angle_alpha   90.00
_cell.angle_beta   90.00
_cell.angle_gamma   90.00
#
_symmetry.space_group_name_H-M   'P 1'
#
loop_
_entity.id
_entity.type
_entity.pdbx_description
1 polymer ?
#
loop_
_entity_poly.entity_id
_entity_poly.type
_entity_poly.pdbx_seq_one_letter_code
_entity_poly.pdbx_strand_id
1 'polypeptide(L)'
;MTEQMTLRGTLKGHNGWVTQIATTPQFPDMILSASRDKTIIMWKLTRDETNYGIPQRALRGHSHFVSDVVISSDGQFALSGSWDGTLRLWDLTTQGHHHTPIRGPYQGRAECGLLL
;
A
#
# COMPACT_ATOMS: atom_id res chain seq x y z
N MET A 1 -9.15 34.89 -6.26
CA MET A 1 -7.83 34.23 -6.18
C MET A 1 -7.97 32.92 -6.92
N THR A 2 -7.17 32.69 -7.96
CA THR A 2 -7.25 31.46 -8.75
C THR A 2 -6.13 30.53 -8.30
N GLU A 3 -6.48 29.42 -7.64
CA GLU A 3 -5.51 28.36 -7.37
C GLU A 3 -5.26 27.59 -8.67
N GLN A 4 -4.00 27.58 -9.13
CA GLN A 4 -3.58 26.79 -10.28
C GLN A 4 -2.83 25.55 -9.81
N MET A 5 -3.21 24.39 -10.36
CA MET A 5 -2.48 23.14 -10.15
C MET A 5 -1.24 23.12 -11.05
N THR A 6 -0.07 22.96 -10.45
CA THR A 6 1.21 22.81 -11.17
C THR A 6 1.75 21.41 -10.96
N LEU A 7 2.28 20.78 -12.01
CA LEU A 7 2.99 19.51 -11.90
C LEU A 7 4.26 19.69 -11.04
N ARG A 8 4.36 18.94 -9.95
CA ARG A 8 5.48 19.06 -8.97
C ARG A 8 6.57 18.00 -9.11
N GLY A 9 6.33 16.93 -9.86
CA GLY A 9 7.31 15.86 -10.07
C GLY A 9 6.65 14.55 -10.50
N THR A 10 7.44 13.48 -10.62
CA THR A 10 6.96 12.14 -10.98
C THR A 10 7.46 11.08 -10.00
N LEU A 11 6.67 10.03 -9.79
CA LEU A 11 7.06 8.81 -9.07
C LEU A 11 7.25 7.69 -10.08
N LYS A 12 8.46 7.13 -10.19
CA LYS A 12 8.78 6.06 -11.16
C LYS A 12 9.22 4.80 -10.42
N GLY A 13 8.66 3.65 -10.83
CA GLY A 13 9.00 2.36 -10.21
C GLY A 13 8.07 1.20 -10.61
N HIS A 14 6.82 1.49 -10.96
CA HIS A 14 5.92 0.47 -11.52
C HIS A 14 6.33 0.06 -12.94
N ASN A 15 6.12 -1.23 -13.27
CA ASN A 15 6.36 -1.80 -14.61
C ASN A 15 5.04 -2.09 -15.35
N GLY A 16 4.00 -1.35 -15.00
CA GLY A 16 2.64 -1.52 -15.51
C GLY A 16 1.80 -0.29 -15.23
N TRP A 17 0.56 -0.30 -15.71
CA TRP A 17 -0.36 0.80 -15.46
C TRP A 17 -0.67 0.91 -13.98
N VAL A 18 -0.51 2.11 -13.43
CA VAL A 18 -0.99 2.46 -12.10
C VAL A 18 -2.51 2.52 -12.17
N THR A 19 -3.17 1.65 -11.42
CA THR A 19 -4.62 1.47 -11.44
C THR A 19 -5.33 2.26 -10.36
N GLN A 20 -4.69 2.44 -9.21
CA GLN A 20 -5.24 3.14 -8.05
C GLN A 20 -4.14 3.77 -7.21
N ILE A 21 -4.48 4.85 -6.50
CA ILE A 21 -3.67 5.43 -5.42
C ILE A 21 -4.45 5.49 -4.11
N ALA A 22 -3.75 5.39 -2.98
CA ALA A 22 -4.33 5.61 -1.66
C ALA A 22 -3.41 6.48 -0.79
N THR A 23 -4.03 7.36 0.00
CA THR A 23 -3.36 8.28 0.92
C THR A 23 -3.98 8.16 2.30
N THR A 24 -3.24 8.60 3.33
CA THR A 24 -3.76 8.67 4.70
C THR A 24 -3.33 9.98 5.35
N PRO A 25 -4.21 10.65 6.10
CA PRO A 25 -3.85 11.87 6.82
C PRO A 25 -2.88 11.61 7.98
N GLN A 26 -2.78 10.38 8.48
CA GLN A 26 -1.88 10.03 9.58
C GLN A 26 -0.40 10.04 9.15
N PHE A 27 -0.16 9.64 7.90
CA PHE A 27 1.17 9.56 7.31
C PHE A 27 1.18 10.31 5.97
N PRO A 28 1.21 11.67 5.99
CA PRO A 28 1.10 12.49 4.78
C PRO A 28 2.29 12.34 3.82
N ASP A 29 3.38 11.74 4.29
CA ASP A 29 4.56 11.41 3.48
C ASP A 29 4.47 10.01 2.86
N MET A 30 3.41 9.25 3.13
CA MET A 30 3.20 7.90 2.63
C MET A 30 2.07 7.86 1.60
N ILE A 31 2.34 7.25 0.45
CA ILE A 31 1.35 6.94 -0.59
C ILE A 31 1.44 5.46 -0.94
N LEU A 32 0.30 4.83 -1.22
CA LEU A 32 0.25 3.54 -1.90
C LEU A 32 -0.19 3.71 -3.34
N SER A 33 0.37 2.92 -4.25
CA SER A 33 -0.13 2.79 -5.61
C SER A 33 -0.25 1.33 -6.00
N ALA A 34 -1.39 0.94 -6.57
CA ALA A 34 -1.64 -0.37 -7.15
C ALA A 34 -1.33 -0.37 -8.65
N SER A 35 -0.93 -1.52 -9.20
CA SER A 35 -0.55 -1.63 -10.60
C SER A 35 -0.88 -2.96 -11.25
N ARG A 36 -0.99 -2.94 -12.58
CA ARG A 36 -1.05 -4.13 -13.44
C ARG A 36 0.25 -4.96 -13.43
N ASP A 37 1.34 -4.45 -12.86
CA ASP A 37 2.55 -5.25 -12.61
C ASP A 37 2.40 -6.24 -11.43
N LYS A 38 1.18 -6.36 -10.88
CA LYS A 38 0.81 -7.30 -9.80
C LYS A 38 1.37 -6.90 -8.43
N THR A 39 1.85 -5.65 -8.31
CA THR A 39 2.40 -5.12 -7.07
C THR A 39 1.65 -3.90 -6.60
N ILE A 40 1.79 -3.62 -5.32
CA ILE A 40 1.49 -2.32 -4.73
C ILE A 40 2.82 -1.73 -4.26
N ILE A 41 3.08 -0.47 -4.57
CA ILE A 41 4.28 0.22 -4.08
C ILE A 41 3.86 1.20 -2.98
N MET A 42 4.57 1.12 -1.85
CA MET A 42 4.55 2.11 -0.79
C MET A 42 5.67 3.12 -1.04
N TRP A 43 5.30 4.39 -1.18
CA TRP A 43 6.20 5.50 -1.47
C TRP A 43 6.42 6.35 -0.23
N LYS A 44 7.65 6.85 -0.07
CA LYS A 44 7.95 7.98 0.79
C LYS A 44 8.12 9.23 -0.06
N LEU A 45 7.29 10.22 0.16
CA LEU A 45 7.37 11.50 -0.52
C LEU A 45 8.52 12.32 0.05
N THR A 46 9.46 12.69 -0.82
CA THR A 46 10.57 13.60 -0.52
C THR A 46 10.23 15.03 -0.91
N ARG A 47 9.25 15.22 -1.82
CA ARG A 47 8.82 16.52 -2.38
C ARG A 47 9.94 17.29 -3.08
N ASP A 48 10.92 16.56 -3.61
CA ASP A 48 11.93 17.10 -4.52
C ASP A 48 11.31 17.29 -5.93
N GLU A 49 11.67 18.39 -6.59
CA GLU A 49 11.16 18.79 -7.91
C GLU A 49 11.52 17.79 -9.01
N THR A 50 12.66 17.10 -8.88
CA THR A 50 13.14 16.14 -9.89
C THR A 50 12.67 14.71 -9.63
N ASN A 51 12.52 14.35 -8.35
CA ASN A 51 12.06 13.03 -7.92
C ASN A 51 11.17 13.16 -6.68
N TYR A 52 9.85 13.17 -6.89
CA TYR A 52 8.89 13.58 -5.86
C TYR A 52 8.81 12.61 -4.66
N GLY A 53 9.33 11.39 -4.83
CA GLY A 53 9.35 10.37 -3.80
C GLY A 53 10.04 9.09 -4.23
N ILE A 54 10.41 8.29 -3.24
CA ILE A 54 11.15 7.04 -3.42
C ILE A 54 10.27 5.84 -3.06
N PRO A 55 10.35 4.73 -3.82
CA PRO A 55 9.67 3.50 -3.45
C PRO A 55 10.35 2.90 -2.22
N GLN A 56 9.61 2.74 -1.12
CA GLN A 56 10.14 2.12 0.11
C GLN A 56 9.92 0.61 0.16
N ARG A 57 8.75 0.14 -0.30
CA ARG A 57 8.39 -1.27 -0.24
C ARG A 57 7.49 -1.64 -1.42
N ALA A 58 7.75 -2.79 -2.02
CA ALA A 58 6.84 -3.41 -2.99
C ALA A 58 6.12 -4.58 -2.32
N LEU A 59 4.80 -4.47 -2.19
CA LEU A 59 3.93 -5.53 -1.69
C LEU A 59 3.66 -6.50 -2.84
N ARG A 60 4.33 -7.66 -2.78
CA ARG A 60 4.26 -8.72 -3.79
C ARG A 60 3.49 -9.90 -3.23
N GLY A 61 2.65 -10.51 -4.06
CA GLY A 61 1.91 -11.72 -3.69
C GLY A 61 0.70 -12.00 -4.56
N HIS A 62 0.11 -10.98 -5.16
CA HIS A 62 -0.95 -11.18 -6.15
C HIS A 62 -0.40 -11.87 -7.41
N SER A 63 -1.17 -12.81 -7.95
CA SER A 63 -0.79 -13.55 -9.17
C SER A 63 -1.29 -12.87 -10.45
N HIS A 64 -2.20 -11.90 -10.31
CA HIS A 64 -2.73 -11.06 -11.39
C HIS A 64 -2.75 -9.57 -11.01
N PHE A 65 -3.17 -8.73 -11.97
CA PHE A 65 -3.29 -7.28 -11.86
C PHE A 65 -3.98 -6.85 -10.58
N VAL A 66 -3.37 -5.91 -9.86
CA VAL A 66 -4.02 -5.25 -8.73
C VAL A 66 -4.90 -4.14 -9.31
N SER A 67 -6.20 -4.24 -9.09
CA SER A 67 -7.17 -3.28 -9.60
C SER A 67 -7.44 -2.13 -8.64
N ASP A 68 -7.25 -2.35 -7.34
CA ASP A 68 -7.61 -1.38 -6.31
C ASP A 68 -6.73 -1.54 -5.05
N VAL A 69 -6.55 -0.44 -4.32
CA VAL A 69 -5.89 -0.40 -3.01
C VAL A 69 -6.48 0.72 -2.16
N VAL A 70 -6.70 0.42 -0.87
CA VAL A 70 -7.10 1.38 0.15
C VAL A 70 -6.26 1.24 1.40
N ILE A 71 -6.16 2.30 2.20
CA ILE A 71 -5.49 2.31 3.50
C ILE A 71 -6.56 2.35 4.59
N SER A 72 -6.36 1.60 5.67
CA SER A 72 -7.24 1.65 6.84
C SER A 72 -7.23 3.06 7.48
N SER A 73 -8.30 3.44 8.15
CA SER A 73 -8.37 4.76 8.80
C SER A 73 -7.28 4.96 9.85
N ASP A 74 -6.80 3.88 10.48
CA ASP A 74 -5.70 3.88 11.44
C ASP A 74 -4.31 3.92 10.78
N GLY A 75 -4.22 3.84 9.45
CA GLY A 75 -2.98 3.85 8.69
C GLY A 75 -2.10 2.61 8.82
N GLN A 76 -2.53 1.59 9.59
CA GLN A 76 -1.73 0.41 9.89
C GLN A 76 -1.82 -0.67 8.82
N PHE A 77 -2.90 -0.69 8.04
CA PHE A 77 -3.15 -1.73 7.06
C PHE A 77 -3.46 -1.17 5.68
N ALA A 78 -3.11 -1.95 4.66
CA ALA A 78 -3.61 -1.76 3.31
C ALA A 78 -4.46 -2.95 2.90
N LEU A 79 -5.58 -2.69 2.21
CA LEU A 79 -6.38 -3.71 1.57
C LEU A 79 -6.27 -3.55 0.06
N SER A 80 -6.00 -4.64 -0.65
CA SER A 80 -5.91 -4.62 -2.11
C SER A 80 -6.82 -5.64 -2.75
N GLY A 81 -7.39 -5.28 -3.90
CA GLY A 81 -8.15 -6.17 -4.75
C GLY A 81 -7.42 -6.48 -6.04
N SER A 82 -7.47 -7.75 -6.45
CA SER A 82 -6.80 -8.23 -7.66
C SER A 82 -7.71 -9.11 -8.51
N TRP A 83 -7.39 -9.15 -9.79
CA TRP A 83 -7.98 -10.04 -10.77
C TRP A 83 -7.59 -11.51 -10.55
N ASP A 84 -6.75 -11.83 -9.57
CA ASP A 84 -6.52 -13.21 -9.13
C ASP A 84 -7.66 -13.78 -8.29
N GLY A 85 -8.74 -13.01 -8.13
CA GLY A 85 -9.93 -13.39 -7.37
C GLY A 85 -9.76 -13.23 -5.86
N THR A 86 -8.68 -12.60 -5.40
CA THR A 86 -8.39 -12.43 -3.97
C THR A 86 -8.34 -10.96 -3.55
N LEU A 87 -8.72 -10.74 -2.29
CA LEU A 87 -8.35 -9.56 -1.53
C LEU A 87 -7.15 -9.91 -0.64
N ARG A 88 -6.22 -8.97 -0.44
CA ARG A 88 -5.11 -9.13 0.49
C ARG A 88 -5.03 -7.98 1.46
N LEU A 89 -4.87 -8.32 2.73
CA LEU A 89 -4.57 -7.39 3.81
C LEU A 89 -3.06 -7.37 4.04
N TRP A 90 -2.48 -6.18 4.05
CA TRP A 90 -1.05 -5.96 4.23
C TRP A 90 -0.81 -5.14 5.48
N ASP A 91 0.19 -5.53 6.25
CA ASP A 91 0.68 -4.75 7.39
C ASP A 91 1.65 -3.66 6.89
N LEU A 92 1.28 -2.40 7.13
CA LEU A 92 2.08 -1.22 6.80
C LEU A 92 3.00 -0.82 7.97
N THR A 93 2.85 -1.42 9.14
CA THR A 93 3.71 -1.11 10.28
C THR A 93 5.16 -1.42 9.92
N THR A 94 5.97 -0.37 9.94
CA THR A 94 7.41 -0.50 9.92
C THR A 94 7.80 -0.80 11.36
N GLN A 95 8.63 -1.82 11.60
CA GLN A 95 8.98 -2.38 12.93
C GLN A 95 9.73 -1.41 13.88
N GLY A 96 9.47 -0.10 13.82
CA GLY A 96 10.07 0.93 14.68
C GLY A 96 9.07 1.85 15.38
N HIS A 97 7.77 1.78 15.07
CA HIS A 97 6.73 2.48 15.85
C HIS A 97 5.93 1.44 16.62
N HIS A 98 6.38 1.15 17.84
CA HIS A 98 5.62 0.34 18.80
C HIS A 98 4.34 1.09 19.18
N HIS A 99 3.29 0.95 18.38
CA HIS A 99 1.93 1.07 18.85
C HIS A 99 1.43 -0.35 19.07
N THR A 100 1.13 -0.67 20.32
CA THR A 100 0.53 -1.95 20.70
C THR A 100 -0.71 -2.19 19.85
N PRO A 101 -0.77 -3.30 19.07
CA PRO A 101 -2.00 -3.61 18.36
C PRO A 101 -3.06 -3.93 19.41
N ILE A 102 -4.14 -3.15 19.43
CA ILE A 102 -5.39 -3.57 20.04
C ILE A 102 -5.87 -4.81 19.27
N ARG A 103 -5.52 -5.98 19.79
CA ARG A 103 -5.97 -7.27 19.28
C ARG A 103 -7.49 -7.34 19.37
N GLY A 104 -8.17 -7.08 18.26
CA GLY A 104 -9.54 -7.55 18.03
C GLY A 104 -9.57 -9.08 17.87
N PRO A 105 -10.72 -9.74 18.12
CA PRO A 105 -10.77 -11.18 18.41
C PRO A 105 -10.62 -12.11 17.19
N TYR A 106 -10.30 -11.62 16.01
CA TYR A 106 -10.24 -12.45 14.81
C TYR A 106 -8.86 -13.09 14.62
N GLN A 107 -8.52 -14.06 15.49
CA GLN A 107 -7.54 -15.09 15.14
C GLN A 107 -8.22 -16.18 14.32
N GLY A 108 -8.16 -16.06 12.99
CA GLY A 108 -8.34 -17.21 12.12
C GLY A 108 -7.13 -18.13 12.27
N ARG A 109 -7.20 -19.10 13.19
CA ARG A 109 -6.24 -20.20 13.27
C ARG A 109 -6.43 -21.11 12.04
N ALA A 110 -5.44 -21.16 11.17
CA ALA A 110 -5.23 -22.30 10.29
C ALA A 110 -4.08 -23.13 10.88
N GLU A 111 -4.40 -23.97 11.86
CA GLU A 111 -3.55 -25.10 12.24
C GLU A 111 -4.17 -26.35 11.60
N CYS A 112 -3.75 -26.69 10.39
CA CYS A 112 -3.88 -28.05 9.87
C CYS A 112 -2.51 -28.72 10.02
N GLY A 113 -2.17 -29.11 11.25
CA GLY A 113 -1.15 -30.12 11.52
C GLY A 113 -1.87 -31.44 11.78
N LEU A 114 -1.90 -32.31 10.77
CA LEU A 114 -2.35 -33.69 10.92
C LEU A 114 -1.30 -34.43 11.77
N LEU A 115 -1.67 -34.92 12.95
CA LEU A 115 -0.92 -35.95 13.67
C LEU A 115 -1.56 -37.30 13.36
N LEU A 116 -0.83 -38.17 12.68
CA LEU A 116 -0.79 -39.61 12.90
C LEU A 116 0.68 -40.03 12.81
#